data_AF-A0A3B4AJB6-F1
#
_entry.id   AF-A0A3B4AJB6-F1
#
_cell.length_a   1.000
_cell.length_b   1.000
_cell.length_c   1.000
_cell.angle_alpha   90.00
_cell.angle_beta   90.00
_cell.angle_gamma   90.00
#
_symmetry.space_group_name_H-M   'P 1'
#
loop_
_entity.id
_entity.type
_entity.pdbx_description
1 polymer ?
#
loop_
_entity_poly.entity_id
_entity_poly.type
_entity_poly.pdbx_seq_one_letter_code
_entity_poly.pdbx_strand_id
1 'polypeptide(L)'
;MELTRLLHEIRTQCDQTREEAAWAQVNMGGAALREARAELAEARKQWHALQVEIETLHATEKGLEMSLQHTQRLYSSQLQDLSQVITRLETELEQVRSGLATQRQRHNQLLNTKMRLEREITTYRRLLEREEEPELDKDLPISTVKTQEILQGNVVRESAEGHGTIETEKIDKVIKQWEGSFFRGNPKLRKKSVSLRFDLHMAVADEGCAQTKQDSLPDVEVRLIMKRSRSISSITQ
;
A
#
# COMPACT_ATOMS: atom_id res chain seq x y z
N MET A 1 99.59 -21.52 -115.36
CA MET A 1 98.79 -22.64 -114.82
C MET A 1 98.72 -22.56 -113.29
N GLU A 2 99.84 -22.37 -112.58
CA GLU A 2 99.85 -22.25 -111.10
C GLU A 2 99.15 -20.98 -110.55
N LEU A 3 99.38 -19.82 -111.17
CA LEU A 3 98.85 -18.54 -110.67
C LEU A 3 97.32 -18.45 -110.81
N THR A 4 96.75 -19.04 -111.87
CA THR A 4 95.30 -19.17 -112.07
C THR A 4 94.66 -20.12 -111.07
N ARG A 5 95.37 -21.18 -110.65
CA ARG A 5 94.90 -22.12 -109.63
C ARG A 5 94.89 -21.47 -108.24
N LEU A 6 95.97 -20.77 -107.87
CA LEU A 6 96.05 -20.01 -106.62
C LEU A 6 94.98 -18.91 -106.53
N LEU A 7 94.73 -18.17 -107.62
CA LEU A 7 93.68 -17.15 -107.63
C LEU A 7 92.27 -17.75 -107.50
N HIS A 8 92.03 -18.92 -108.09
CA HIS A 8 90.76 -19.62 -107.92
C HIS A 8 90.57 -20.08 -106.47
N GLU A 9 91.61 -20.67 -105.87
CA GLU A 9 91.61 -21.13 -104.47
C GLU A 9 91.36 -19.98 -103.48
N ILE A 10 92.07 -18.87 -103.65
CA ILE A 10 91.89 -17.67 -102.82
C ILE A 10 90.46 -17.12 -102.97
N ARG A 11 89.91 -17.12 -104.19
CA ARG A 11 88.54 -16.66 -104.43
C ARG A 11 87.52 -17.56 -103.74
N THR A 12 87.64 -18.88 -103.89
CA THR A 12 86.72 -19.84 -103.25
C THR A 12 86.81 -19.76 -101.73
N GLN A 13 88.01 -19.56 -101.17
CA GLN A 13 88.19 -19.43 -99.72
C GLN A 13 87.64 -18.09 -99.18
N CYS A 14 87.77 -17.00 -99.95
CA CYS A 14 87.18 -15.70 -99.62
C CYS A 14 85.64 -15.77 -99.68
N ASP A 15 85.09 -16.44 -100.69
CA ASP A 15 83.64 -16.63 -100.82
C ASP A 15 83.09 -17.51 -99.67
N GLN A 16 83.77 -18.61 -99.31
CA GLN A 16 83.40 -19.47 -98.18
C GLN A 16 83.42 -18.74 -96.84
N THR A 17 84.50 -18.03 -96.51
CA THR A 17 84.61 -17.27 -95.25
C THR A 17 83.55 -16.16 -95.15
N ARG A 18 83.18 -15.55 -96.28
CA ARG A 18 82.10 -14.57 -96.33
C ARG A 18 80.72 -15.20 -96.08
N GLU A 19 80.46 -16.37 -96.65
CA GLU A 19 79.23 -17.13 -96.41
C GLU A 19 79.12 -17.59 -94.95
N GLU A 20 80.21 -18.12 -94.37
CA GLU A 20 80.27 -18.51 -92.96
C GLU A 20 79.99 -17.34 -92.02
N ALA A 21 80.58 -16.16 -92.29
CA ALA A 21 80.32 -14.94 -91.52
C ALA A 21 78.85 -14.49 -91.62
N ALA A 22 78.24 -14.58 -92.81
CA ALA A 22 76.83 -14.27 -93.00
C ALA A 22 75.91 -15.25 -92.25
N TRP A 23 76.20 -16.56 -92.30
CA TRP A 23 75.47 -17.58 -91.54
C TRP A 23 75.61 -17.38 -90.03
N ALA A 24 76.81 -17.07 -89.54
CA ALA A 24 77.03 -16.75 -88.13
C ALA A 24 76.21 -15.53 -87.71
N GLN A 25 76.18 -14.47 -88.51
CA GLN A 25 75.40 -13.27 -88.23
C GLN A 25 73.88 -13.55 -88.22
N VAL A 26 73.37 -14.33 -89.17
CA VAL A 26 71.95 -14.76 -89.20
C VAL A 26 71.61 -15.60 -87.97
N ASN A 27 72.49 -16.53 -87.58
CA ASN A 27 72.28 -17.37 -86.40
C ASN A 27 72.28 -16.56 -85.11
N MET A 28 73.19 -15.58 -84.97
CA MET A 28 73.22 -14.65 -83.84
C MET A 28 71.96 -13.78 -83.78
N GLY A 29 71.53 -13.22 -84.91
CA GLY A 29 70.29 -12.45 -85.00
C GLY A 29 69.05 -13.30 -84.67
N GLY A 30 69.01 -14.55 -85.14
CA GLY A 30 67.96 -15.51 -84.80
C GLY A 30 67.95 -15.91 -83.32
N ALA A 31 69.12 -16.00 -82.68
CA ALA A 31 69.24 -16.24 -81.25
C ALA A 31 68.71 -15.06 -80.42
N ALA A 32 69.14 -13.84 -80.72
CA ALA A 32 68.68 -12.62 -80.06
C ALA A 32 67.15 -12.43 -80.23
N LEU A 33 66.60 -12.72 -81.41
CA LEU A 33 65.16 -12.65 -81.63
C LEU A 33 64.38 -13.69 -80.80
N ARG A 34 64.92 -14.92 -80.65
CA ARG A 34 64.31 -15.94 -79.80
C ARG A 34 64.32 -15.54 -78.33
N GLU A 35 65.43 -14.97 -77.86
CA GLU A 35 65.56 -14.45 -76.49
C GLU A 35 64.57 -13.32 -76.23
N ALA A 36 64.52 -12.30 -77.10
CA ALA A 36 63.55 -11.20 -76.98
C ALA A 36 62.08 -11.68 -77.00
N ARG A 37 61.77 -12.72 -77.78
CA ARG A 37 60.44 -13.35 -77.78
C ARG A 37 60.13 -14.07 -76.47
N ALA A 38 61.12 -14.76 -75.89
CA ALA A 38 60.96 -15.44 -74.61
C ALA A 38 60.75 -14.42 -73.47
N GLU A 39 61.53 -13.34 -73.44
CA GLU A 39 61.36 -12.24 -72.49
C GLU A 39 59.98 -11.59 -72.61
N LEU A 40 59.52 -11.31 -73.84
CA LEU A 40 58.17 -10.78 -74.07
C LEU A 40 57.08 -11.75 -73.59
N ALA A 41 57.26 -13.05 -73.77
CA ALA A 41 56.31 -14.06 -73.31
C ALA A 41 56.24 -14.11 -71.79
N GLU A 42 57.38 -14.05 -71.10
CA GLU A 42 57.42 -14.03 -69.63
C GLU A 42 56.85 -12.72 -69.08
N ALA A 43 57.17 -11.58 -69.69
CA ALA A 43 56.57 -10.29 -69.32
C ALA A 43 55.04 -10.29 -69.46
N ARG A 44 54.50 -10.89 -70.54
CA ARG A 44 53.04 -11.06 -70.71
C ARG A 44 52.44 -11.96 -69.65
N LYS A 45 53.11 -13.05 -69.29
CA LYS A 45 52.66 -13.96 -68.24
C LYS A 45 52.64 -13.28 -66.87
N GLN A 46 53.68 -12.50 -66.55
CA GLN A 46 53.74 -11.70 -65.32
C GLN A 46 52.64 -10.64 -65.29
N TRP A 47 52.41 -9.95 -66.42
CA TRP A 47 51.33 -8.98 -66.54
C TRP A 47 49.97 -9.61 -66.28
N HIS A 48 49.68 -10.77 -66.89
CA HIS A 48 48.44 -11.50 -66.63
C HIS A 48 48.32 -11.96 -65.18
N ALA A 49 49.40 -12.44 -64.56
CA ALA A 49 49.39 -12.85 -63.15
C ALA A 49 49.05 -11.66 -62.23
N LEU A 50 49.69 -10.50 -62.44
CA LEU A 50 49.40 -9.28 -61.70
C LEU A 50 47.97 -8.78 -61.93
N GLN A 51 47.45 -8.89 -63.15
CA GLN A 51 46.07 -8.50 -63.44
C GLN A 51 45.07 -9.38 -62.68
N VAL A 52 45.26 -10.70 -62.66
CA VAL A 52 44.42 -11.60 -61.87
C VAL A 52 44.53 -11.27 -60.38
N GLU A 53 45.73 -11.00 -59.88
CA GLU A 53 45.95 -10.60 -58.49
C GLU A 53 45.14 -9.33 -58.15
N ILE A 54 45.23 -8.29 -58.99
CA ILE A 54 44.44 -7.05 -58.82
C ILE A 54 42.93 -7.35 -58.80
N GLU A 55 42.44 -8.18 -59.72
CA GLU A 55 41.02 -8.55 -59.78
C GLU A 55 40.58 -9.31 -58.51
N THR A 56 41.41 -10.22 -58.01
CA THR A 56 41.14 -10.94 -56.76
C THR A 56 41.13 -10.02 -55.55
N LEU A 57 42.10 -9.09 -55.45
CA LEU A 57 42.15 -8.12 -54.36
C LEU A 57 40.92 -7.22 -54.37
N HIS A 58 40.49 -6.71 -55.52
CA HIS A 58 39.24 -5.93 -55.63
C HIS A 58 38.01 -6.73 -55.22
N ALA A 59 37.95 -8.04 -55.54
CA ALA A 59 36.86 -8.89 -55.10
C ALA A 59 36.86 -9.06 -53.57
N THR A 60 38.04 -9.23 -52.95
CA THR A 60 38.16 -9.32 -51.49
C THR A 60 37.79 -8.02 -50.79
N GLU A 61 38.23 -6.88 -51.31
CA GLU A 61 37.90 -5.55 -50.80
C GLU A 61 36.39 -5.34 -50.77
N LYS A 62 35.71 -5.57 -51.91
CA LYS A 62 34.24 -5.50 -51.99
C LYS A 62 33.56 -6.44 -51.00
N GLY A 63 34.08 -7.65 -50.83
CA GLY A 63 33.58 -8.62 -49.85
C GLY A 63 33.67 -8.08 -48.42
N LEU A 64 34.80 -7.50 -48.06
CA LEU A 64 35.02 -6.90 -46.75
C LEU A 64 34.14 -5.67 -46.52
N GLU A 65 33.99 -4.79 -47.51
CA GLU A 65 33.10 -3.63 -47.44
C GLU A 65 31.64 -4.05 -47.24
N MET A 66 31.17 -5.06 -47.98
CA MET A 66 29.81 -5.59 -47.81
C MET A 66 29.61 -6.17 -46.41
N SER A 67 30.58 -6.92 -45.90
CA SER A 67 30.55 -7.48 -44.53
C SER A 67 30.55 -6.38 -43.47
N LEU A 68 31.35 -5.32 -43.68
CA LEU A 68 31.38 -4.15 -42.79
C LEU A 68 30.03 -3.43 -42.79
N GLN A 69 29.45 -3.16 -43.95
CA GLN A 69 28.13 -2.52 -44.04
C GLN A 69 27.04 -3.38 -43.41
N HIS A 70 27.10 -4.71 -43.62
CA HIS A 70 26.14 -5.63 -43.02
C HIS A 70 26.21 -5.61 -41.49
N THR A 71 27.42 -5.73 -40.93
CA THR A 71 27.62 -5.68 -39.47
C THR A 71 27.21 -4.32 -38.89
N GLN A 72 27.57 -3.22 -39.54
CA GLN A 72 27.15 -1.87 -39.12
C GLN A 72 25.61 -1.74 -39.09
N ARG A 73 24.91 -2.21 -40.12
CA ARG A 73 23.43 -2.19 -40.15
C ARG A 73 22.82 -3.04 -39.05
N LEU A 74 23.36 -4.24 -38.82
CA LEU A 74 22.91 -5.12 -37.73
C LEU A 74 23.05 -4.44 -36.37
N TYR A 75 24.23 -3.90 -36.06
CA TYR A 75 24.45 -3.21 -34.79
C TYR A 75 23.62 -1.94 -34.66
N SER A 76 23.43 -1.18 -35.73
CA SER A 76 22.54 -0.02 -35.74
C SER A 76 21.10 -0.41 -35.41
N SER A 77 20.59 -1.51 -35.98
CA SER A 77 19.25 -2.03 -35.66
C SER A 77 19.16 -2.45 -34.20
N GLN A 78 20.13 -3.23 -33.72
CA GLN A 78 20.15 -3.70 -32.32
C GLN A 78 20.17 -2.53 -31.33
N LEU A 79 20.96 -1.48 -31.61
CA LEU A 79 21.00 -0.27 -30.80
C LEU A 79 19.66 0.47 -30.82
N GLN A 80 19.00 0.53 -31.97
CA GLN A 80 17.67 1.14 -32.08
C GLN A 80 16.63 0.36 -31.27
N ASP A 81 16.64 -0.97 -31.34
CA ASP A 81 15.74 -1.84 -30.59
C ASP A 81 15.95 -1.70 -29.08
N LEU A 82 17.21 -1.71 -28.62
CA LEU A 82 17.55 -1.49 -27.22
C LEU A 82 17.12 -0.08 -26.75
N SER A 83 17.32 0.94 -27.57
CA SER A 83 16.89 2.30 -27.26
C SER A 83 15.37 2.40 -27.09
N GLN A 84 14.60 1.72 -27.94
CA GLN A 84 13.14 1.66 -27.80
C GLN A 84 12.71 0.98 -26.50
N VAL A 85 13.38 -0.11 -26.11
CA VAL A 85 13.12 -0.80 -24.84
C VAL A 85 13.41 0.12 -23.66
N ILE A 86 14.55 0.83 -23.68
CA ILE A 86 14.92 1.79 -22.63
C ILE A 86 13.86 2.87 -22.53
N THR A 87 13.50 3.53 -23.64
CA THR A 87 12.48 4.59 -23.63
C THR A 87 11.15 4.09 -23.10
N ARG A 88 10.71 2.88 -23.51
CA ARG A 88 9.48 2.29 -22.98
C ARG A 88 9.56 2.11 -21.46
N LEU A 89 10.64 1.53 -20.95
CA LEU A 89 10.81 1.33 -19.51
C LEU A 89 10.87 2.65 -18.73
N GLU A 90 11.52 3.68 -19.29
CA GLU A 90 11.54 5.02 -18.71
C GLU A 90 10.13 5.61 -18.63
N THR A 91 9.31 5.44 -19.69
CA THR A 91 7.91 5.90 -19.66
C THR A 91 7.06 5.14 -18.66
N GLU A 92 7.22 3.82 -18.55
CA GLU A 92 6.50 3.01 -17.56
C GLU A 92 6.90 3.41 -16.13
N LEU A 93 8.18 3.66 -15.89
CA LEU A 93 8.68 4.15 -14.60
C LEU A 93 8.08 5.50 -14.22
N GLU A 94 7.99 6.44 -15.17
CA GLU A 94 7.40 7.76 -14.92
C GLU A 94 5.88 7.67 -14.66
N GLN A 95 5.17 6.79 -15.37
CA GLN A 95 3.77 6.50 -15.10
C GLN A 95 3.56 5.95 -13.69
N VAL A 96 4.41 5.02 -13.23
CA VAL A 96 4.33 4.49 -11.87
C VAL A 96 4.63 5.57 -10.82
N ARG A 97 5.65 6.41 -11.05
CA ARG A 97 6.01 7.52 -10.15
C ARG A 97 4.88 8.53 -10.00
N SER A 98 4.29 8.97 -11.11
CA SER A 98 3.14 9.88 -11.12
C SER A 98 1.90 9.26 -10.48
N GLY A 99 1.65 7.97 -10.73
CA GLY A 99 0.61 7.19 -10.06
C GLY A 99 0.80 7.15 -8.54
N LEU A 100 2.01 6.90 -8.05
CA LEU A 100 2.33 6.88 -6.62
C LEU A 100 2.16 8.27 -5.98
N ALA A 101 2.59 9.34 -6.66
CA ALA A 101 2.41 10.70 -6.18
C ALA A 101 0.92 11.04 -6.01
N THR A 102 0.10 10.66 -7.00
CA THR A 102 -1.36 10.82 -6.95
C THR A 102 -1.98 10.01 -5.81
N GLN A 103 -1.57 8.76 -5.64
CA GLN A 103 -2.05 7.90 -4.56
C GLN A 103 -1.68 8.45 -3.17
N ARG A 104 -0.46 8.98 -3.02
CA ARG A 104 -0.02 9.65 -1.78
C ARG A 104 -0.90 10.85 -1.46
N GLN A 105 -1.25 11.66 -2.46
CA GLN A 105 -2.13 12.81 -2.27
C GLN A 105 -3.54 12.38 -1.82
N ARG A 106 -4.11 11.36 -2.46
CA ARG A 106 -5.41 10.78 -2.05
C ARG A 106 -5.37 10.24 -0.63
N HIS A 107 -4.29 9.55 -0.26
CA HIS A 107 -4.10 9.03 1.09
C HIS A 107 -4.07 10.15 2.13
N ASN A 108 -3.31 11.22 1.88
CA ASN A 108 -3.25 12.39 2.78
C ASN A 108 -4.63 13.05 2.94
N GLN A 109 -5.40 13.18 1.86
CA GLN A 109 -6.77 13.71 1.94
C GLN A 109 -7.66 12.83 2.83
N LEU A 110 -7.63 11.52 2.63
CA LEU A 110 -8.39 10.58 3.45
C LEU A 110 -7.98 10.63 4.92
N LEU A 111 -6.67 10.70 5.19
CA LEU A 111 -6.13 10.82 6.54
C LEU A 111 -6.62 12.09 7.23
N ASN A 112 -6.61 13.23 6.52
CA ASN A 112 -7.12 14.50 7.05
C ASN A 112 -8.62 14.41 7.39
N THR A 113 -9.42 13.79 6.52
CA THR A 113 -10.84 13.55 6.79
C THR A 113 -11.04 12.64 8.00
N LYS A 114 -10.27 11.54 8.09
CA LYS A 114 -10.30 10.62 9.23
C LYS A 114 -10.00 11.37 10.54
N MET A 115 -8.92 12.16 10.58
CA MET A 115 -8.56 12.94 11.76
C MET A 115 -9.62 13.97 12.14
N ARG A 116 -10.34 14.55 11.17
CA ARG A 116 -11.45 15.46 11.44
C ARG A 116 -12.62 14.72 12.08
N LEU A 117 -13.00 13.56 11.52
CA LEU A 117 -14.07 12.72 12.07
C LEU A 117 -13.74 12.20 13.46
N GLU A 118 -12.48 11.80 13.72
CA GLU A 118 -12.04 11.40 15.07
C GLU A 118 -12.22 12.52 16.10
N ARG A 119 -11.93 13.77 15.71
CA ARG A 119 -12.20 14.95 16.54
C ARG A 119 -13.70 15.14 16.78
N GLU A 120 -14.51 15.08 15.72
CA GLU A 120 -15.97 15.20 15.80
C GLU A 120 -16.57 14.14 16.75
N ILE A 121 -16.18 12.86 16.61
CA ILE A 121 -16.61 11.76 17.49
C ILE A 121 -16.22 12.04 18.95
N THR A 122 -15.00 12.53 19.19
CA THR A 122 -14.53 12.85 20.54
C THR A 122 -15.38 13.96 21.17
N THR A 123 -15.74 14.99 20.39
CA THR A 123 -16.67 16.04 20.85
C THR A 123 -18.07 15.48 21.09
N TYR A 124 -18.62 14.64 20.21
CA TYR A 124 -19.95 14.06 20.40
C TYR A 124 -20.01 13.18 21.66
N ARG A 125 -18.98 12.37 21.93
CA ARG A 125 -18.88 11.60 23.18
C ARG A 125 -18.91 12.48 24.42
N ARG A 126 -18.13 13.58 24.43
CA ARG A 126 -18.12 14.53 25.56
C ARG A 126 -19.46 15.24 25.77
N LEU A 127 -20.22 15.48 24.70
CA LEU A 127 -21.54 16.09 24.82
C LEU A 127 -22.56 15.10 25.39
N LEU A 128 -22.54 13.85 24.91
CA LEU A 128 -23.38 12.77 25.44
C LEU A 128 -23.06 12.48 26.92
N GLU A 129 -21.79 12.44 27.31
CA GLU A 129 -21.38 12.29 28.72
C GLU A 129 -21.92 13.41 29.64
N ARG A 130 -22.17 14.61 29.10
CA ARG A 130 -22.74 15.75 29.86
C ARG A 130 -24.26 15.73 29.91
N GLU A 131 -24.92 15.15 28.91
CA GLU A 131 -26.37 14.94 28.92
C GLU A 131 -26.77 13.71 29.74
N GLU A 132 -25.87 12.73 29.88
CA GLU A 132 -26.03 11.55 30.74
C GLU A 132 -25.66 11.79 32.21
N GLU A 133 -25.09 12.95 32.57
CA GLU A 133 -25.14 13.40 33.97
C GLU A 133 -26.59 13.78 34.25
N PRO A 134 -27.34 13.02 35.07
CA PRO A 134 -28.62 13.53 35.53
C PRO A 134 -28.32 14.84 36.24
N GLU A 135 -28.91 15.92 35.74
CA GLU A 135 -29.24 17.06 36.57
C GLU A 135 -30.04 16.48 37.73
N LEU A 136 -29.34 16.06 38.78
CA LEU A 136 -29.89 15.77 40.09
C LEU A 136 -30.35 17.14 40.60
N ASP A 137 -31.52 17.53 40.13
CA ASP A 137 -32.42 18.41 40.85
C ASP A 137 -32.62 17.78 42.23
N LYS A 138 -31.83 18.24 43.19
CA LYS A 138 -31.72 17.65 44.54
C LYS A 138 -32.88 17.99 45.46
N ASP A 139 -33.96 18.56 44.92
CA ASP A 139 -35.10 19.01 45.73
C ASP A 139 -36.43 18.44 45.20
N LEU A 140 -36.58 17.11 45.12
CA LEU A 140 -37.92 16.51 45.20
C LEU A 140 -38.30 16.28 46.68
N PRO A 141 -39.25 17.05 47.23
CA PRO A 141 -39.70 16.86 48.60
C PRO A 141 -40.56 15.59 48.71
N ILE A 142 -40.10 14.64 49.54
CA ILE A 142 -40.83 13.45 49.95
C ILE A 142 -42.17 13.88 50.59
N SER A 143 -43.30 13.49 50.01
CA SER A 143 -44.64 13.73 50.58
C SER A 143 -44.96 12.71 51.67
N THR A 144 -44.87 13.11 52.94
CA THR A 144 -45.34 12.28 54.07
C THR A 144 -46.83 12.51 54.32
N VAL A 145 -47.66 11.47 54.23
CA VAL A 145 -49.09 11.54 54.57
C VAL A 145 -49.30 11.01 55.98
N LYS A 146 -49.97 11.80 56.83
CA LYS A 146 -50.40 11.39 58.17
C LYS A 146 -51.90 11.11 58.14
N THR A 147 -52.29 9.92 58.57
CA THR A 147 -53.70 9.53 58.69
C THR A 147 -54.00 9.28 60.18
N GLN A 148 -54.90 10.10 60.74
CA GLN A 148 -55.39 9.94 62.11
C GLN A 148 -56.86 9.52 62.10
N GLU A 149 -57.16 8.47 62.86
CA GLU A 149 -58.50 7.95 63.08
C GLU A 149 -58.97 8.40 64.48
N ILE A 150 -59.98 9.28 64.50
CA ILE A 150 -60.49 9.92 65.72
C ILE A 150 -61.91 9.38 65.98
N LEU A 151 -62.14 8.81 67.16
CA LEU A 151 -63.47 8.42 67.64
C LEU A 151 -63.72 9.09 68.99
N GLN A 152 -64.83 9.82 69.10
CA GLN A 152 -65.27 10.53 70.33
C GLN A 152 -64.14 11.35 71.00
N GLY A 153 -63.48 12.21 70.23
CA GLY A 153 -62.48 13.14 70.75
C GLY A 153 -61.12 12.53 71.13
N ASN A 154 -60.97 11.20 71.04
CA ASN A 154 -59.72 10.50 71.32
C ASN A 154 -59.12 9.94 70.03
N VAL A 155 -57.81 10.12 69.84
CA VAL A 155 -57.06 9.55 68.72
C VAL A 155 -56.92 8.04 68.95
N VAL A 156 -57.68 7.23 68.21
CA VAL A 156 -57.74 5.77 68.39
C VAL A 156 -56.67 5.05 67.56
N ARG A 157 -56.25 5.65 66.44
CA ARG A 157 -55.17 5.16 65.59
C ARG A 157 -54.46 6.34 64.94
N GLU A 158 -53.14 6.37 65.03
CA GLU A 158 -52.28 7.32 64.33
C GLU A 158 -51.28 6.49 63.53
N SER A 159 -51.28 6.68 62.21
CA SER A 159 -50.33 6.06 61.29
C SER A 159 -49.76 7.13 60.37
N ALA A 160 -48.52 6.94 59.96
CA ALA A 160 -47.89 7.77 58.95
C ALA A 160 -47.25 6.86 57.93
N GLU A 161 -47.44 7.22 56.66
CA GLU A 161 -46.99 6.46 55.51
C GLU A 161 -46.07 7.35 54.68
N GLY A 162 -44.87 6.84 54.41
CA GLY A 162 -43.98 7.38 53.38
C GLY A 162 -43.95 6.41 52.21
N HIS A 163 -44.06 6.93 51.00
CA HIS A 163 -43.88 6.18 49.76
C HIS A 163 -42.69 6.75 48.98
N GLY A 164 -41.94 5.88 48.33
CA GLY A 164 -40.84 6.26 47.45
C GLY A 164 -40.36 5.08 46.60
N THR A 165 -39.90 5.38 45.39
CA THR A 165 -39.27 4.44 44.46
C THR A 165 -37.76 4.56 44.62
N ILE A 166 -37.06 3.43 44.87
CA ILE A 166 -35.63 3.44 45.17
C ILE A 166 -34.95 2.18 44.60
N GLU A 167 -33.74 2.36 44.05
CA GLU A 167 -32.83 1.27 43.68
C GLU A 167 -32.46 0.38 44.89
N THR A 168 -32.47 -0.93 44.68
CA THR A 168 -32.33 -1.95 45.76
C THR A 168 -31.02 -1.89 46.55
N GLU A 169 -29.91 -1.42 45.97
CA GLU A 169 -28.60 -1.34 46.63
C GLU A 169 -28.47 -0.18 47.63
N LYS A 170 -29.45 0.73 47.67
CA LYS A 170 -29.41 1.94 48.51
C LYS A 170 -30.43 1.91 49.65
N ILE A 171 -31.19 0.82 49.82
CA ILE A 171 -32.28 0.68 50.79
C ILE A 171 -31.84 1.04 52.21
N ASP A 172 -30.74 0.48 52.72
CA ASP A 172 -30.27 0.74 54.10
C ASP A 172 -29.91 2.22 54.36
N LYS A 173 -29.40 2.92 53.35
CA LYS A 173 -29.08 4.35 53.45
C LYS A 173 -30.35 5.19 53.47
N VAL A 174 -31.33 4.82 52.64
CA VAL A 174 -32.62 5.53 52.59
C VAL A 174 -33.46 5.28 53.82
N ILE A 175 -33.47 4.07 54.38
CA ILE A 175 -34.14 3.79 55.67
C ILE A 175 -33.57 4.68 56.77
N LYS A 176 -32.23 4.79 56.89
CA LYS A 176 -31.59 5.69 57.86
C LYS A 176 -31.96 7.15 57.65
N GLN A 177 -32.05 7.58 56.39
CA GLN A 177 -32.47 8.93 56.05
C GLN A 177 -33.95 9.17 56.37
N TRP A 178 -34.82 8.19 56.11
CA TRP A 178 -36.24 8.22 56.44
C TRP A 178 -36.46 8.29 57.94
N GLU A 179 -35.81 7.44 58.74
CA GLU A 179 -35.85 7.53 60.20
C GLU A 179 -35.41 8.92 60.69
N GLY A 180 -34.29 9.41 60.16
CA GLY A 180 -33.75 10.72 60.50
C GLY A 180 -34.67 11.88 60.16
N SER A 181 -35.33 11.85 59.01
CA SER A 181 -36.26 12.89 58.55
C SER A 181 -37.62 12.79 59.23
N PHE A 182 -38.14 11.58 59.42
CA PHE A 182 -39.44 11.30 60.01
C PHE A 182 -39.54 11.77 61.47
N PHE A 183 -38.48 11.56 62.26
CA PHE A 183 -38.45 12.00 63.66
C PHE A 183 -38.03 13.47 63.84
N ARG A 184 -37.43 14.10 62.82
CA ARG A 184 -36.97 15.50 62.89
C ARG A 184 -38.11 16.48 63.18
N GLY A 185 -39.29 16.24 62.62
CA GLY A 185 -40.50 17.06 62.86
C GLY A 185 -41.40 16.55 63.99
N ASN A 186 -41.14 15.37 64.58
CA ASN A 186 -42.05 14.72 65.53
C ASN A 186 -41.31 14.01 66.69
N PRO A 187 -40.58 14.73 67.56
CA PRO A 187 -39.74 14.13 68.60
C PRO A 187 -40.52 13.33 69.66
N LYS A 188 -41.83 13.60 69.83
CA LYS A 188 -42.72 12.88 70.76
C LYS A 188 -42.98 11.42 70.34
N LEU A 189 -42.86 11.10 69.05
CA LEU A 189 -43.06 9.74 68.54
C LEU A 189 -41.86 8.84 68.90
N ARG A 190 -40.64 9.39 68.90
CA ARG A 190 -39.39 8.70 69.26
C ARG A 190 -39.32 8.27 70.73
N LYS A 191 -39.98 9.00 71.63
CA LYS A 191 -40.00 8.66 73.08
C LYS A 191 -41.02 7.56 73.44
N LYS A 192 -41.95 7.25 72.54
CA LYS A 192 -43.08 6.32 72.76
C LYS A 192 -42.97 5.03 71.94
N SER A 193 -41.89 4.87 71.17
CA SER A 193 -41.65 3.79 70.23
C SER A 193 -40.91 2.63 70.90
N VAL A 194 -41.62 1.79 71.64
CA VAL A 194 -41.05 0.54 72.20
C VAL A 194 -41.41 -0.70 71.37
N SER A 195 -42.14 -0.56 70.26
CA SER A 195 -42.31 -1.64 69.29
C SER A 195 -42.69 -1.04 67.94
N LEU A 196 -41.66 -0.77 67.12
CA LEU A 196 -41.83 -0.41 65.71
C LEU A 196 -41.81 -1.72 64.93
N ARG A 197 -42.93 -2.07 64.29
CA ARG A 197 -42.95 -3.11 63.26
C ARG A 197 -43.01 -2.39 61.92
N PHE A 198 -41.99 -2.59 61.10
CA PHE A 198 -41.93 -2.07 59.75
C PHE A 198 -42.43 -3.17 58.83
N ASP A 199 -43.64 -3.02 58.31
CA ASP A 199 -44.19 -3.93 57.31
C ASP A 199 -43.63 -3.48 55.93
N LEU A 200 -42.51 -4.07 55.49
CA LEU A 200 -41.94 -3.81 54.17
C LEU A 200 -42.74 -4.57 53.11
N HIS A 201 -43.68 -3.88 52.46
CA HIS A 201 -44.36 -4.42 51.27
C HIS A 201 -43.54 -4.06 50.03
N MET A 202 -42.95 -5.07 49.39
CA MET A 202 -42.33 -4.94 48.08
C MET A 202 -43.40 -5.18 47.01
N ALA A 203 -43.76 -4.14 46.26
CA ALA A 203 -44.51 -4.28 45.02
C ALA A 203 -43.60 -3.79 43.88
N VAL A 204 -43.49 -4.60 42.83
CA VAL A 204 -42.82 -4.19 41.59
C VAL A 204 -43.71 -3.13 40.94
N ALA A 205 -43.15 -1.97 40.58
CA ALA A 205 -43.90 -0.98 39.81
C ALA A 205 -44.32 -1.63 38.49
N ASP A 206 -45.63 -1.79 38.29
CA ASP A 206 -46.20 -2.34 37.07
C ASP A 206 -46.09 -1.27 35.97
N GLU A 207 -44.96 -1.25 35.27
CA GLU A 207 -44.83 -0.58 33.99
C GLU A 207 -44.77 -1.62 32.87
N GLY A 208 -45.84 -1.66 32.09
CA GLY A 208 -45.94 -2.51 30.92
C GLY A 208 -44.95 -2.12 29.82
N CYS A 209 -44.56 -3.16 29.08
CA CYS A 209 -44.03 -3.16 27.71
C CYS A 209 -42.54 -2.82 27.47
N ALA A 210 -41.86 -3.87 26.98
CA ALA A 210 -40.76 -3.90 26.02
C ALA A 210 -39.35 -3.45 26.42
N GLN A 211 -38.47 -4.48 26.51
CA GLN A 211 -37.02 -4.49 26.23
C GLN A 211 -36.17 -3.34 26.79
N THR A 212 -35.19 -3.64 27.65
CA THR A 212 -33.81 -3.93 27.21
C THR A 212 -32.94 -4.43 28.37
N LYS A 213 -31.87 -5.17 28.03
CA LYS A 213 -30.82 -5.63 28.96
C LYS A 213 -30.07 -4.46 29.59
N GLN A 214 -29.99 -4.41 30.91
CA GLN A 214 -28.81 -3.98 31.67
C GLN A 214 -28.95 -4.43 33.14
N ASP A 215 -27.83 -4.79 33.77
CA ASP A 215 -27.69 -5.24 35.16
C ASP A 215 -28.07 -4.14 36.17
N SER A 216 -29.34 -3.75 36.20
CA SER A 216 -29.90 -2.90 37.25
C SER A 216 -31.21 -3.53 37.72
N LEU A 217 -31.27 -3.81 39.02
CA LEU A 217 -32.46 -4.36 39.67
C LEU A 217 -33.61 -3.33 39.57
N PRO A 218 -34.85 -3.77 39.31
CA PRO A 218 -35.97 -2.85 39.12
C PRO A 218 -36.20 -2.01 40.37
N ASP A 219 -36.61 -0.75 40.17
CA ASP A 219 -37.03 0.13 41.26
C ASP A 219 -38.21 -0.49 42.01
N VAL A 220 -38.07 -0.60 43.32
CA VAL A 220 -39.09 -1.19 44.21
C VAL A 220 -39.80 -0.08 44.94
N GLU A 221 -41.13 -0.07 44.93
CA GLU A 221 -41.90 0.80 45.80
C GLU A 221 -41.76 0.30 47.24
N VAL A 222 -41.16 1.11 48.11
CA VAL A 222 -41.01 0.80 49.52
C VAL A 222 -41.99 1.64 50.32
N ARG A 223 -42.93 0.98 51.00
CA ARG A 223 -43.81 1.62 51.99
C ARG A 223 -43.33 1.31 53.40
N LEU A 224 -43.12 2.36 54.16
CA LEU A 224 -42.77 2.26 55.58
C LEU A 224 -43.97 2.69 56.40
N ILE A 225 -44.61 1.73 57.07
CA ILE A 225 -45.83 1.98 57.86
C ILE A 225 -45.48 1.92 59.34
N MET A 226 -45.66 3.03 60.06
CA MET A 226 -45.49 3.05 61.51
C MET A 226 -46.84 2.86 62.23
N LYS A 227 -46.98 1.76 62.98
CA LYS A 227 -48.14 1.49 63.83
C LYS A 227 -47.75 1.56 65.31
N ARG A 228 -48.53 2.28 66.11
CA ARG A 228 -48.35 2.30 67.57
C ARG A 228 -48.93 1.01 68.16
N SER A 229 -48.06 0.16 68.71
CA SER A 229 -48.49 -1.06 69.40
C SER A 229 -49.33 -0.69 70.63
N ARG A 230 -50.56 -1.21 70.74
CA ARG A 230 -51.36 -1.05 71.96
C ARG A 230 -50.69 -1.86 73.07
N SER A 231 -50.49 -1.26 74.24
CA SER A 231 -50.45 -2.04 75.47
C SER A 231 -51.72 -2.89 75.50
N ILE A 232 -51.58 -4.21 75.59
CA ILE A 232 -52.71 -5.12 75.81
C ILE A 232 -53.40 -4.60 77.06
N SER A 233 -54.63 -4.11 76.92
CA SER A 233 -55.45 -3.71 78.06
C SER A 233 -55.67 -4.96 78.89
N SER A 234 -55.10 -5.03 80.10
CA SER A 234 -55.44 -6.07 81.06
C SER A 234 -56.94 -5.98 81.30
N ILE A 235 -57.61 -7.07 80.95
CA ILE A 235 -59.04 -7.30 81.07
C ILE A 235 -59.41 -7.36 82.57
N THR A 236 -60.46 -6.61 82.93
CA THR A 236 -61.39 -6.78 84.08
C THR A 236 -60.81 -6.70 85.50
N GLN A 237 -61.50 -6.12 86.48
CA GLN A 237 -62.93 -6.27 86.81
C GLN A 237 -63.47 -5.05 87.57
#